data_AF-A0A7V2FKD6-F1
#
_entry.id   AF-A0A7V2FKD6-F1
#
_cell.length_a   1.000
_cell.length_b   1.000
_cell.length_c   1.000
_cell.angle_alpha   90.00
_cell.angle_beta   90.00
_cell.angle_gamma   90.00
#
_symmetry.space_group_name_H-M   'P 1'
#
loop_
_entity.id
_entity.type
_entity.pdbx_description
1 polymer ?
#
loop_
_entity_poly.entity_id
_entity_poly.type
_entity_poly.pdbx_seq_one_letter_code
_entity_poly.pdbx_strand_id
1 'polypeptide(L)'
;MKRLVLLSGALLWAQTTGDLVLVSETGAPFRLYLNGEWIAETPVTRAEAHDVPDGPQKATIYLYPSEGKTLQIRKTFYVEAGMVEYYAIRQRKGRYVVVQFNRTPREETAPAQTPPVASPSSGVGLSQPSPSGGQPTPPPAGQTQTNQQTIVFNPTIQIQTGGGGTQVSGQPPAPQPGGTSPTPAPMPPSTGYSGPCNCPWPSSRENIARIRSTLQSEPFEETRVEILKSFLRSNCVWTRDVKDLLELFNFDNNRLELAKFAYDYTHDLSSYAEVAEALTFTHHRQELMQYINGRPARQTCGGGVVGSSPSWGGQPGQPVVSSAQLSRPCRPCMENGPFQQALQTVRNTASEPTRLQVAKQIASTNCLAAAQVRDLCKALISEPSRLELAKYAYTRACDPQNYFLVNDAFISVASKEELAQYIQGLAGR
;
A
#
# COMPACT_ATOMS: atom_id res chain seq x y z
N MET A 1 7.68 57.94 -50.23
CA MET A 1 6.58 56.99 -49.91
C MET A 1 7.14 55.94 -48.95
N LYS A 2 6.80 56.04 -47.65
CA LYS A 2 7.32 55.15 -46.60
C LYS A 2 6.43 53.89 -46.54
N ARG A 3 7.03 52.70 -46.68
CA ARG A 3 6.35 51.42 -46.53
C ARG A 3 6.01 51.20 -45.06
N LEU A 4 4.71 51.18 -44.75
CA LEU A 4 4.17 50.83 -43.45
C LEU A 4 4.18 49.30 -43.34
N VAL A 5 5.03 48.76 -42.47
CA VAL A 5 5.03 47.34 -42.10
C VAL A 5 3.93 47.14 -41.06
N LEU A 6 2.86 46.45 -41.44
CA LEU A 6 1.84 45.97 -40.51
C LEU A 6 2.43 44.80 -39.71
N LEU A 7 2.82 45.08 -38.46
CA LEU A 7 3.07 44.06 -37.45
C LEU A 7 1.71 43.50 -37.00
N SER A 8 1.36 42.32 -37.52
CA SER A 8 0.28 41.50 -36.99
C SER A 8 0.69 40.99 -35.60
N GLY A 9 0.28 41.71 -34.55
CA GLY A 9 0.38 41.23 -33.18
C GLY A 9 -0.60 40.06 -33.01
N ALA A 10 -0.08 38.83 -33.02
CA ALA A 10 -0.81 37.68 -32.53
C ALA A 10 -0.97 37.85 -31.01
N LEU A 11 -2.13 38.35 -30.57
CA LEU A 11 -2.56 38.18 -29.18
C LEU A 11 -2.77 36.68 -28.97
N LEU A 12 -1.81 36.04 -28.32
CA LEU A 12 -2.00 34.74 -27.68
C LEU A 12 -2.98 34.98 -26.51
N TRP A 13 -4.27 34.75 -26.75
CA TRP A 13 -5.20 34.52 -25.65
C TRP A 13 -4.80 33.20 -25.01
N ALA A 14 -4.21 33.25 -23.82
CA ALA A 14 -4.01 32.07 -23.00
C ALA A 14 -5.40 31.45 -22.77
N GLN A 15 -5.65 30.28 -23.37
CA GLN A 15 -6.87 29.55 -23.09
C GLN A 15 -6.81 29.15 -21.62
N THR A 16 -7.83 29.55 -20.88
CA THR A 16 -7.97 29.15 -19.48
C THR A 16 -8.31 27.66 -19.47
N THR A 17 -7.48 26.86 -18.81
CA THR A 17 -7.58 25.39 -18.78
C THR A 17 -7.76 24.87 -17.36
N GLY A 18 -8.34 23.68 -17.26
CA GLY A 18 -8.44 22.88 -16.03
C GLY A 18 -8.03 21.43 -16.28
N ASP A 19 -8.14 20.59 -15.25
CA ASP A 19 -7.91 19.15 -15.35
C ASP A 19 -9.20 18.37 -15.21
N LEU A 20 -9.27 17.22 -15.88
CA LEU A 20 -10.37 16.28 -15.75
C LEU A 20 -9.82 14.93 -15.31
N VAL A 21 -10.34 14.42 -14.20
CA VAL A 21 -10.03 13.07 -13.70
C VAL A 21 -11.29 12.22 -13.78
N LEU A 22 -11.22 11.12 -14.53
CA LEU A 22 -12.27 10.11 -14.59
C LEU A 22 -11.80 8.82 -13.93
N VAL A 23 -12.59 8.29 -13.00
CA VAL A 23 -12.29 7.05 -12.27
C VAL A 23 -13.44 6.06 -12.42
N SER A 24 -13.16 4.77 -12.52
CA SER A 24 -14.17 3.72 -12.43
C SER A 24 -14.25 3.19 -11.00
N GLU A 25 -15.29 3.57 -10.25
CA GLU A 25 -15.53 3.07 -8.88
C GLU A 25 -15.95 1.59 -8.89
N THR A 26 -16.48 1.13 -10.02
CA THR A 26 -16.87 -0.28 -10.21
C THR A 26 -15.70 -1.20 -10.50
N GLY A 27 -14.48 -0.67 -10.66
CA GLY A 27 -13.29 -1.42 -11.06
C GLY A 27 -13.28 -1.86 -12.54
N ALA A 28 -14.39 -1.70 -13.27
CA ALA A 28 -14.45 -1.99 -14.70
C ALA A 28 -13.49 -1.05 -15.46
N PRO A 29 -12.47 -1.57 -16.17
CA PRO A 29 -11.56 -0.75 -16.93
C PRO A 29 -12.29 -0.08 -18.09
N PHE A 30 -11.82 1.09 -18.50
CA PHE A 30 -12.35 1.85 -19.61
C PHE A 30 -11.24 2.48 -20.44
N ARG A 31 -11.58 2.80 -21.68
CA ARG A 31 -10.81 3.72 -22.51
C ARG A 31 -11.54 5.06 -22.57
N LEU A 32 -10.80 6.16 -22.61
CA LEU A 32 -11.35 7.51 -22.63
C LEU A 32 -10.90 8.24 -23.89
N TYR A 33 -11.88 8.66 -24.68
CA TYR A 33 -11.69 9.50 -25.86
C TYR A 33 -12.35 10.86 -25.59
N LEU A 34 -11.57 11.93 -25.50
CA LEU A 34 -11.99 13.28 -25.14
C LEU A 34 -11.69 14.23 -26.30
N ASN A 35 -12.69 14.93 -26.81
CA ASN A 35 -12.57 15.95 -27.86
C ASN A 35 -11.78 15.55 -29.13
N GLY A 36 -11.73 14.27 -29.48
CA GLY A 36 -11.00 13.79 -30.65
C GLY A 36 -9.64 13.15 -30.35
N GLU A 37 -9.23 13.11 -29.08
CA GLU A 37 -7.96 12.53 -28.64
C GLU A 37 -8.17 11.41 -27.61
N TRP A 38 -7.30 10.40 -27.64
CA TRP A 38 -7.27 9.36 -26.62
C TRP A 38 -6.52 9.86 -25.39
N ILE A 39 -7.25 10.04 -24.29
CA ILE A 39 -6.66 10.29 -22.97
C ILE A 39 -6.16 8.96 -22.37
N ALA A 40 -6.93 7.90 -22.59
CA ALA A 40 -6.55 6.55 -22.24
C ALA A 40 -6.83 5.63 -23.42
N GLU A 41 -5.80 5.36 -24.21
CA GLU A 41 -5.89 4.48 -25.38
C GLU A 41 -5.98 3.01 -24.98
N THR A 42 -5.35 2.59 -23.88
CA THR A 42 -5.49 1.25 -23.31
C THR A 42 -6.52 1.25 -22.17
N PRO A 43 -7.18 0.10 -21.88
CA PRO A 43 -8.14 0.04 -20.78
C PRO A 43 -7.47 0.31 -19.42
N VAL A 44 -7.94 1.35 -18.73
CA VAL A 44 -7.47 1.79 -17.40
C VAL A 44 -8.66 2.00 -16.48
N THR A 45 -8.44 2.06 -15.17
CA THR A 45 -9.50 2.37 -14.19
C THR A 45 -9.48 3.83 -13.75
N ARG A 46 -8.47 4.59 -14.18
CA ARG A 46 -8.32 6.02 -13.95
C ARG A 46 -7.67 6.66 -15.17
N ALA A 47 -8.25 7.76 -15.64
CA ALA A 47 -7.71 8.58 -16.73
C ALA A 47 -7.67 10.04 -16.28
N GLU A 48 -6.58 10.73 -16.59
CA GLU A 48 -6.37 12.13 -16.26
C GLU A 48 -6.09 12.88 -17.56
N ALA A 49 -6.89 13.90 -17.83
CA ALA A 49 -6.66 14.83 -18.93
C ALA A 49 -6.21 16.15 -18.33
N HIS A 50 -5.01 16.58 -18.71
CA HIS A 50 -4.46 17.85 -18.29
C HIS A 50 -4.69 18.93 -19.33
N ASP A 51 -4.69 20.19 -18.88
CA ASP A 51 -4.81 21.38 -19.73
C ASP A 51 -6.03 21.35 -20.67
N VAL A 52 -7.14 20.86 -20.13
CA VAL A 52 -8.40 20.77 -20.84
C VAL A 52 -9.05 22.16 -20.89
N PRO A 53 -9.52 22.64 -22.06
CA PRO A 53 -10.15 23.96 -22.16
C PRO A 53 -11.33 24.14 -21.21
N ASP A 54 -11.53 25.37 -20.73
CA ASP A 54 -12.72 25.75 -19.95
C ASP A 54 -14.02 25.49 -20.73
N GLY A 55 -15.03 24.99 -20.02
CA GLY A 55 -16.37 24.74 -20.54
C GLY A 55 -16.69 23.26 -20.83
N PRO A 56 -17.68 22.99 -21.71
CA PRO A 56 -18.20 21.64 -21.94
C PRO A 56 -17.32 20.81 -22.91
N GLN A 57 -16.85 19.67 -22.43
CA GLN A 57 -15.94 18.75 -23.12
C GLN A 57 -16.65 17.45 -23.49
N LYS A 58 -16.66 17.09 -24.77
CA LYS A 58 -17.37 15.89 -25.25
C LYS A 58 -16.45 14.68 -25.14
N ALA A 59 -16.94 13.64 -24.48
CA ALA A 59 -16.22 12.40 -24.31
C ALA A 59 -17.03 11.16 -24.68
N THR A 60 -16.29 10.14 -25.10
CA THR A 60 -16.79 8.78 -25.25
C THR A 60 -15.97 7.86 -24.37
N ILE A 61 -16.66 7.13 -23.51
CA ILE A 61 -16.08 6.16 -22.59
C ILE A 61 -16.42 4.77 -23.12
N TYR A 62 -15.40 3.95 -23.36
CA TYR A 62 -15.58 2.54 -23.70
C TYR A 62 -15.30 1.73 -22.46
N LEU A 63 -16.35 1.30 -21.76
CA LEU A 63 -16.27 0.57 -20.50
C LEU A 63 -16.29 -0.93 -20.75
N TYR A 64 -15.42 -1.66 -20.06
CA TYR A 64 -15.24 -3.10 -20.16
C TYR A 64 -15.52 -3.76 -18.79
N PRO A 65 -16.80 -3.96 -18.41
CA PRO A 65 -17.15 -4.71 -17.21
C PRO A 65 -16.57 -6.12 -17.20
N SER A 66 -16.27 -6.66 -16.01
CA SER A 66 -15.90 -8.08 -15.84
C SER A 66 -17.05 -9.02 -16.21
N GLU A 67 -18.28 -8.57 -16.03
CA GLU A 67 -19.50 -9.30 -16.37
C GLU A 67 -20.36 -8.49 -17.36
N GLY A 68 -20.69 -9.10 -18.50
CA GLY A 68 -21.55 -8.50 -19.53
C GLY A 68 -20.80 -8.01 -20.77
N LYS A 69 -21.47 -7.17 -21.57
CA LYS A 69 -20.92 -6.65 -22.83
C LYS A 69 -20.20 -5.32 -22.59
N THR A 70 -19.20 -5.03 -23.43
CA THR A 70 -18.57 -3.70 -23.50
C THR A 70 -19.65 -2.64 -23.76
N LEU A 71 -19.58 -1.56 -22.99
CA LEU A 71 -20.54 -0.46 -23.04
C LEU A 71 -19.86 0.80 -23.58
N GLN A 72 -20.56 1.52 -24.45
CA GLN A 72 -20.14 2.84 -24.91
C GLN A 72 -21.02 3.89 -24.22
N ILE A 73 -20.41 4.77 -23.43
CA ILE A 73 -21.10 5.84 -22.71
C ILE A 73 -20.63 7.17 -23.28
N ARG A 74 -21.55 7.94 -23.87
CA ARG A 74 -21.29 9.32 -24.29
C ARG A 74 -21.59 10.26 -23.13
N LYS A 75 -20.65 11.12 -22.79
CA LYS A 75 -20.77 12.07 -21.66
C LYS A 75 -20.17 13.41 -22.05
N THR A 76 -20.83 14.48 -21.63
CA THR A 76 -20.23 15.82 -21.63
C THR A 76 -19.73 16.10 -20.22
N PHE A 77 -18.44 16.37 -20.10
CA PHE A 77 -17.80 16.83 -18.86
C PHE A 77 -17.77 18.35 -18.85
N TYR A 78 -17.96 18.97 -17.70
CA TYR A 78 -17.72 20.40 -17.54
C TYR A 78 -16.37 20.56 -16.85
N VAL A 79 -15.47 21.33 -17.45
CA VAL A 79 -14.16 21.66 -16.90
C VAL A 79 -14.12 23.16 -16.64
N GLU A 80 -13.73 23.57 -15.44
CA GLU A 80 -13.52 24.97 -15.11
C GLU A 80 -12.04 25.30 -15.03
N ALA A 81 -11.68 26.48 -15.54
CA ALA A 81 -10.33 27.03 -15.48
C ALA A 81 -9.74 27.00 -14.06
N GLY A 82 -8.50 26.52 -13.94
CA GLY A 82 -7.78 26.48 -12.67
C GLY A 82 -8.28 25.42 -11.67
N MET A 83 -9.17 24.51 -12.10
CA MET A 83 -9.73 23.47 -11.24
C MET A 83 -9.40 22.08 -11.79
N VAL A 84 -9.40 21.10 -10.88
CA VAL A 84 -9.38 19.67 -11.18
C VAL A 84 -10.79 19.13 -10.92
N GLU A 85 -11.43 18.63 -11.96
CA GLU A 85 -12.78 18.10 -11.90
C GLU A 85 -12.77 16.58 -11.82
N TYR A 86 -13.36 16.01 -10.77
CA TYR A 86 -13.37 14.56 -10.53
C TYR A 86 -14.73 13.95 -10.84
N TYR A 87 -14.73 13.01 -11.78
CA TYR A 87 -15.88 12.22 -12.17
C TYR A 87 -15.65 10.73 -11.90
N ALA A 88 -16.72 10.04 -11.53
CA ALA A 88 -16.72 8.62 -11.25
C ALA A 88 -17.75 7.89 -12.12
N ILE A 89 -17.35 6.76 -12.70
CA ILE A 89 -18.23 5.77 -13.29
C ILE A 89 -18.73 4.87 -12.15
N ARG A 90 -20.03 4.94 -11.86
CA ARG A 90 -20.70 4.20 -10.79
C ARG A 90 -21.75 3.26 -11.37
N GLN A 91 -22.07 2.19 -10.65
CA GLN A 91 -23.24 1.37 -10.96
C GLN A 91 -24.39 1.76 -10.04
N ARG A 92 -25.56 2.10 -10.60
CA ARG A 92 -26.79 2.36 -9.85
C ARG A 92 -27.93 1.57 -10.47
N LYS A 93 -28.61 0.74 -9.68
CA LYS A 93 -29.74 -0.11 -10.13
C LYS A 93 -29.42 -0.90 -11.42
N GLY A 94 -28.23 -1.50 -11.48
CA GLY A 94 -27.77 -2.29 -12.63
C GLY A 94 -27.34 -1.50 -13.86
N ARG A 95 -27.31 -0.16 -13.83
CA ARG A 95 -26.83 0.68 -14.94
C ARG A 95 -25.60 1.49 -14.55
N TYR A 96 -24.69 1.68 -15.49
CA TYR A 96 -23.53 2.56 -15.30
C TYR A 96 -23.92 4.03 -15.51
N VAL A 97 -23.52 4.88 -14.57
CA VAL A 97 -23.73 6.32 -14.57
C VAL A 97 -22.42 7.04 -14.29
N VAL A 98 -22.21 8.20 -14.90
CA VAL A 98 -21.02 9.02 -14.69
C VAL A 98 -21.40 10.27 -13.91
N VAL A 99 -20.84 10.41 -12.70
CA VAL A 99 -21.23 11.41 -11.70
C VAL A 99 -20.00 12.20 -11.27
N GLN A 100 -20.09 13.52 -11.25
CA GLN A 100 -19.08 14.39 -10.64
C GLN A 100 -19.16 14.23 -9.12
N PHE A 101 -18.05 13.98 -8.44
CA PHE A 101 -18.04 13.71 -7.00
C PHE A 101 -17.11 14.62 -6.21
N ASN A 102 -16.14 15.26 -6.86
CA ASN A 102 -15.25 16.21 -6.21
C ASN A 102 -14.74 17.26 -7.21
N ARG A 103 -14.29 18.39 -6.68
CA ARG A 103 -13.64 19.48 -7.42
C ARG A 103 -12.63 20.15 -6.50
N THR A 104 -11.39 20.33 -6.96
CA THR A 104 -10.33 21.02 -6.20
C THR A 104 -9.64 22.07 -7.04
N PRO A 105 -9.03 23.11 -6.45
CA PRO A 105 -8.12 23.98 -7.18
C PRO A 105 -6.96 23.16 -7.75
N ARG A 106 -6.47 23.52 -8.95
CA ARG A 106 -5.24 22.95 -9.49
C ARG A 106 -4.09 23.41 -8.63
N GLU A 107 -3.27 22.46 -8.16
CA GLU A 107 -2.10 22.77 -7.36
C GLU A 107 -1.04 23.37 -8.30
N GLU A 108 -0.81 24.67 -8.19
CA GLU A 108 0.19 25.37 -9.01
C GLU A 108 1.58 24.90 -8.56
N THR A 109 2.20 24.06 -9.36
CA THR A 109 3.59 23.71 -9.16
C THR A 109 4.39 24.99 -9.38
N ALA A 110 4.85 25.60 -8.29
CA ALA A 110 5.72 26.76 -8.37
C ALA A 110 6.85 26.45 -9.36
N PRO A 111 7.14 27.34 -10.33
CA PRO A 111 8.15 27.06 -11.33
C PRO A 111 9.47 26.74 -10.63
N ALA A 112 10.02 25.56 -10.95
CA ALA A 112 11.30 25.11 -10.44
C ALA A 112 12.35 26.20 -10.66
N GLN A 113 12.86 26.76 -9.57
CA GLN A 113 13.99 27.68 -9.64
C GLN A 113 15.17 26.92 -10.24
N THR A 114 15.57 27.30 -11.45
CA THR A 114 16.78 26.79 -12.09
C THR A 114 17.97 27.05 -11.17
N PRO A 115 18.80 26.04 -10.82
CA PRO A 115 20.02 26.28 -10.07
C PRO A 115 20.95 27.22 -10.85
N PRO A 116 21.69 28.13 -10.17
CA PRO A 116 22.51 29.12 -10.83
C PRO A 116 23.65 28.46 -11.61
N VAL A 117 23.77 28.84 -12.87
CA VAL A 117 24.88 28.47 -13.77
C VAL A 117 26.18 29.00 -13.18
N ALA A 118 27.10 28.09 -12.86
CA ALA A 118 28.47 28.44 -12.52
C ALA A 118 29.20 28.94 -13.78
N SER A 119 29.69 30.17 -13.72
CA SER A 119 30.58 30.76 -14.73
C SER A 119 31.94 30.04 -14.76
N PRO A 120 32.47 29.64 -15.92
CA PRO A 120 33.89 29.37 -16.08
C PRO A 120 34.63 30.65 -16.47
N SER A 121 35.70 30.95 -15.74
CA SER A 121 36.66 32.01 -16.04
C SER A 121 37.44 31.72 -17.32
N SER A 122 37.67 32.80 -18.06
CA SER A 122 38.39 32.95 -19.31
C SER A 122 39.78 32.31 -19.38
N GLY A 123 40.12 31.80 -20.56
CA GLY A 123 41.48 31.41 -20.94
C GLY A 123 41.61 31.05 -22.42
N VAL A 124 41.72 32.09 -23.27
CA VAL A 124 42.53 32.24 -24.50
C VAL A 124 43.06 30.94 -25.17
N GLY A 125 42.93 30.66 -26.47
CA GLY A 125 42.45 31.41 -27.62
C GLY A 125 42.72 30.66 -28.94
N LEU A 126 42.09 31.15 -30.02
CA LEU A 126 42.51 31.16 -31.44
C LEU A 126 42.92 29.85 -32.15
N SER A 127 42.05 29.38 -33.06
CA SER A 127 42.25 29.36 -34.54
C SER A 127 41.65 28.10 -35.22
N GLN A 128 40.76 28.32 -36.18
CA GLN A 128 40.40 27.40 -37.28
C GLN A 128 41.38 27.63 -38.46
N PRO A 129 41.56 26.72 -39.46
CA PRO A 129 40.46 26.08 -40.23
C PRO A 129 40.65 24.59 -40.68
N SER A 130 39.54 24.03 -41.19
CA SER A 130 39.27 22.83 -42.05
C SER A 130 40.29 22.44 -43.17
N PRO A 131 40.07 21.40 -44.03
CA PRO A 131 39.17 20.21 -44.04
C PRO A 131 39.87 18.88 -44.54
N SER A 132 39.06 17.82 -44.80
CA SER A 132 39.25 16.65 -45.70
C SER A 132 39.35 15.32 -44.93
N GLY A 133 38.69 14.22 -45.28
CA GLY A 133 37.85 13.83 -46.42
C GLY A 133 37.81 12.29 -46.44
N GLY A 134 36.68 11.67 -46.79
CA GLY A 134 36.62 10.22 -47.04
C GLY A 134 35.30 9.52 -46.70
N GLN A 135 34.39 9.46 -47.68
CA GLN A 135 33.45 8.34 -47.91
C GLN A 135 34.12 7.36 -48.92
N PRO A 136 33.57 6.19 -49.32
CA PRO A 136 32.39 5.41 -48.88
C PRO A 136 32.72 3.89 -48.68
N THR A 137 31.83 3.03 -48.14
CA THR A 137 31.03 2.00 -48.88
C THR A 137 30.30 1.00 -47.94
N PRO A 138 29.28 0.23 -48.42
CA PRO A 138 28.12 -0.30 -47.67
C PRO A 138 28.24 -1.79 -47.23
N PRO A 139 27.22 -2.40 -46.57
CA PRO A 139 27.39 -3.58 -45.71
C PRO A 139 27.01 -4.91 -46.38
N PRO A 140 27.34 -6.06 -45.75
CA PRO A 140 26.58 -7.29 -45.90
C PRO A 140 25.76 -7.61 -44.63
N ALA A 141 24.60 -8.21 -44.86
CA ALA A 141 23.59 -8.54 -43.88
C ALA A 141 23.88 -9.82 -43.07
N GLY A 142 23.46 -9.79 -41.80
CA GLY A 142 22.72 -10.88 -41.15
C GLY A 142 23.53 -11.95 -40.43
N GLN A 143 23.58 -11.86 -39.09
CA GLN A 143 23.33 -13.00 -38.18
C GLN A 143 22.73 -12.50 -36.86
N THR A 144 21.62 -13.11 -36.48
CA THR A 144 20.86 -12.91 -35.24
C THR A 144 21.64 -13.50 -34.07
N GLN A 145 22.00 -12.69 -33.07
CA GLN A 145 22.61 -13.18 -31.83
C GLN A 145 21.73 -12.82 -30.64
N THR A 146 21.08 -13.84 -30.08
CA THR A 146 20.35 -13.80 -28.82
C THR A 146 21.33 -13.52 -27.69
N ASN A 147 21.27 -12.32 -27.12
CA ASN A 147 22.17 -11.92 -26.05
C ASN A 147 21.59 -12.42 -24.71
N GLN A 148 22.10 -13.55 -24.23
CA GLN A 148 21.88 -14.02 -22.87
C GLN A 148 22.71 -13.16 -21.92
N GLN A 149 22.06 -12.27 -21.18
CA GLN A 149 22.72 -11.51 -20.12
C GLN A 149 22.70 -12.34 -18.83
N THR A 150 23.83 -12.98 -18.56
CA THR A 150 24.17 -13.54 -17.25
C THR A 150 24.41 -12.40 -16.27
N ILE A 151 23.49 -12.20 -15.31
CA ILE A 151 23.70 -11.29 -14.19
C ILE A 151 24.36 -12.09 -13.07
N VAL A 152 25.64 -11.79 -12.82
CA VAL A 152 26.46 -12.44 -11.79
C VAL A 152 26.04 -11.95 -10.41
N PHE A 153 25.57 -12.85 -9.55
CA PHE A 153 25.49 -12.66 -8.10
C PHE A 153 26.78 -13.21 -7.45
N ASN A 154 27.23 -12.59 -6.36
CA ASN A 154 28.39 -12.98 -5.53
C ASN A 154 28.44 -14.52 -5.23
N PRO A 155 29.61 -15.15 -4.99
CA PRO A 155 30.04 -16.38 -5.68
C PRO A 155 29.57 -17.73 -5.11
N THR A 156 28.41 -17.84 -4.45
CA THR A 156 28.04 -19.13 -3.79
C THR A 156 26.80 -19.82 -4.36
N ILE A 157 26.11 -19.25 -5.36
CA ILE A 157 24.96 -19.92 -5.98
C ILE A 157 24.98 -19.70 -7.50
N GLN A 158 25.22 -20.78 -8.25
CA GLN A 158 25.07 -20.85 -9.70
C GLN A 158 23.85 -21.73 -9.98
N ILE A 159 22.84 -21.21 -10.68
CA ILE A 159 21.66 -21.99 -11.09
C ILE A 159 21.60 -21.97 -12.62
N GLN A 160 21.83 -23.13 -13.23
CA GLN A 160 21.57 -23.38 -14.65
C GLN A 160 20.18 -24.01 -14.78
N THR A 161 19.28 -23.32 -15.50
CA THR A 161 17.99 -23.86 -15.92
C THR A 161 18.16 -24.67 -17.20
N GLY A 162 18.30 -25.98 -17.05
CA GLY A 162 18.13 -26.99 -18.09
C GLY A 162 17.34 -28.16 -17.51
N GLY A 163 16.40 -28.70 -18.27
CA GLY A 163 15.41 -29.67 -17.78
C GLY A 163 16.02 -30.94 -17.16
N GLY A 164 15.40 -31.39 -16.06
CA GLY A 164 15.62 -32.70 -15.45
C GLY A 164 16.40 -32.68 -14.14
N GLY A 165 15.68 -32.81 -13.02
CA GLY A 165 16.21 -33.28 -11.72
C GLY A 165 17.15 -32.33 -10.97
N THR A 166 16.65 -31.72 -9.89
CA THR A 166 17.50 -30.95 -8.95
C THR A 166 18.06 -31.89 -7.88
N GLN A 167 19.37 -32.17 -7.91
CA GLN A 167 20.12 -32.60 -6.73
C GLN A 167 20.87 -31.41 -6.15
N VAL A 168 20.70 -31.17 -4.85
CA VAL A 168 21.43 -30.17 -4.07
C VAL A 168 22.39 -30.93 -3.15
N SER A 169 23.70 -30.76 -3.34
CA SER A 169 24.73 -31.16 -2.38
C SER A 169 25.61 -29.96 -2.08
N GLY A 170 25.75 -29.62 -0.81
CA GLY A 170 26.58 -28.52 -0.33
C GLY A 170 26.74 -28.60 1.19
N GLN A 171 27.93 -29.01 1.60
CA GLN A 171 28.36 -29.19 2.98
C GLN A 171 28.68 -27.83 3.63
N PRO A 172 28.22 -27.55 4.87
CA PRO A 172 28.46 -26.25 5.51
C PRO A 172 29.93 -26.08 5.95
N PRO A 173 30.50 -24.85 5.91
CA PRO A 173 31.83 -24.58 6.44
C PRO A 173 31.84 -24.63 7.98
N ALA A 174 32.99 -25.05 8.54
CA ALA A 174 33.22 -25.15 9.97
C ALA A 174 33.14 -23.78 10.70
N PRO A 175 32.65 -23.73 11.95
CA PRO A 175 32.46 -22.49 12.69
C PRO A 175 33.79 -21.95 13.25
N GLN A 176 34.11 -20.68 12.98
CA GLN A 176 35.10 -19.94 13.76
C GLN A 176 34.46 -19.38 15.05
N PRO A 177 35.15 -19.47 16.21
CA PRO A 177 34.59 -19.11 17.50
C PRO A 177 34.78 -17.60 17.78
N GLY A 178 33.68 -16.89 18.02
CA GLY A 178 33.73 -15.49 18.45
C GLY A 178 32.51 -14.68 18.07
N GLY A 179 31.36 -14.98 18.69
CA GLY A 179 30.14 -14.19 18.54
C GLY A 179 29.24 -14.45 19.73
N THR A 180 29.12 -13.45 20.62
CA THR A 180 28.24 -13.49 21.78
C THR A 180 26.80 -13.74 21.36
N SER A 181 26.16 -14.72 22.01
CA SER A 181 24.76 -15.10 21.82
C SER A 181 23.82 -13.89 21.82
N PRO A 182 22.80 -13.83 20.95
CA PRO A 182 21.79 -12.78 21.03
C PRO A 182 20.95 -12.98 22.30
N THR A 183 21.03 -12.01 23.20
CA THR A 183 20.16 -11.87 24.38
C THR A 183 18.69 -11.97 23.95
N PRO A 184 17.82 -12.66 24.72
CA PRO A 184 16.38 -12.67 24.46
C PRO A 184 15.84 -11.24 24.38
N ALA A 185 14.96 -10.99 23.40
CA ALA A 185 14.30 -9.69 23.24
C ALA A 185 13.67 -9.24 24.58
N PRO A 186 13.81 -7.96 24.98
CA PRO A 186 13.22 -7.46 26.21
C PRO A 186 11.71 -7.71 26.19
N MET A 187 11.17 -8.30 27.26
CA MET A 187 9.72 -8.34 27.47
C MET A 187 9.18 -6.90 27.47
N PRO A 188 7.99 -6.64 26.89
CA PRO A 188 7.44 -5.29 26.87
C PRO A 188 7.27 -4.78 28.32
N PRO A 189 7.56 -3.49 28.57
CA PRO A 189 7.46 -2.92 29.90
C PRO A 189 6.05 -3.09 30.47
N SER A 190 5.98 -3.44 31.76
CA SER A 190 4.74 -3.46 32.53
C SER A 190 3.99 -2.14 32.30
N THR A 191 2.75 -2.24 31.83
CA THR A 191 1.93 -1.09 31.44
C THR A 191 1.36 -0.32 32.63
N GLY A 192 1.69 -0.75 33.86
CA GLY A 192 1.23 -0.12 35.11
C GLY A 192 -0.28 -0.29 35.39
N TYR A 193 -1.07 -0.76 34.42
CA TYR A 193 -2.50 -1.01 34.57
C TYR A 193 -2.75 -2.42 35.10
N SER A 194 -3.40 -2.49 36.26
CA SER A 194 -3.94 -3.72 36.84
C SER A 194 -5.46 -3.64 36.90
N GLY A 195 -6.13 -4.29 35.96
CA GLY A 195 -7.59 -4.21 35.87
C GLY A 195 -8.18 -5.12 34.80
N PRO A 196 -9.52 -5.13 34.66
CA PRO A 196 -10.20 -5.94 33.66
C PRO A 196 -9.73 -5.55 32.25
N CYS A 197 -9.45 -6.56 31.42
CA CYS A 197 -9.01 -6.36 30.05
C CYS A 197 -9.44 -7.49 29.13
N ASN A 198 -9.56 -7.20 27.84
CA ASN A 198 -9.74 -8.22 26.80
C ASN A 198 -8.45 -8.48 26.03
N CYS A 199 -7.49 -7.56 26.11
CA CYS A 199 -6.27 -7.61 25.30
C CYS A 199 -5.03 -7.23 26.15
N PRO A 200 -4.09 -8.16 26.40
CA PRO A 200 -3.08 -8.00 27.45
C PRO A 200 -1.88 -7.11 27.10
N TRP A 201 -1.57 -6.97 25.82
CA TRP A 201 -0.32 -6.35 25.38
C TRP A 201 -0.60 -5.13 24.49
N PRO A 202 -0.78 -3.93 25.07
CA PRO A 202 -1.06 -2.73 24.30
C PRO A 202 0.06 -2.45 23.30
N SER A 203 -0.33 -2.07 22.10
CA SER A 203 0.56 -1.61 21.06
C SER A 203 1.31 -0.35 21.50
N SER A 204 2.49 -0.14 20.91
CA SER A 204 3.29 1.04 21.20
C SER A 204 2.64 2.31 20.62
N ARG A 205 3.02 3.48 21.16
CA ARG A 205 2.52 4.77 20.66
C ARG A 205 2.88 5.00 19.19
N GLU A 206 4.02 4.49 18.73
CA GLU A 206 4.45 4.58 17.34
C GLU A 206 3.51 3.78 16.42
N ASN A 207 3.05 2.61 16.85
CA ASN A 207 2.08 1.82 16.10
C ASN A 207 0.73 2.56 16.00
N ILE A 208 0.26 3.17 17.10
CA ILE A 208 -0.95 4.02 17.11
C ILE A 208 -0.79 5.22 16.16
N ALA A 209 0.35 5.90 16.18
CA ALA A 209 0.62 7.04 15.30
C ALA A 209 0.62 6.64 13.82
N ARG A 210 1.18 5.46 13.49
CA ARG A 210 1.18 4.93 12.12
C ARG A 210 -0.22 4.61 11.63
N ILE A 211 -1.02 3.87 12.40
CA ILE A 211 -2.39 3.56 11.98
C ILE A 211 -3.24 4.83 11.84
N ARG A 212 -3.09 5.82 12.73
CA ARG A 212 -3.75 7.13 12.59
C ARG A 212 -3.39 7.80 11.27
N SER A 213 -2.11 7.84 10.92
CA SER A 213 -1.62 8.42 9.66
C SER A 213 -2.19 7.68 8.44
N THR A 214 -2.16 6.33 8.45
CA THR A 214 -2.76 5.52 7.40
C THR A 214 -4.26 5.82 7.23
N LEU A 215 -5.01 5.87 8.32
CA LEU A 215 -6.45 6.17 8.28
C LEU A 215 -6.72 7.59 7.76
N GLN A 216 -5.90 8.58 8.09
CA GLN A 216 -6.07 9.95 7.58
C GLN A 216 -5.75 10.07 6.08
N SER A 217 -4.84 9.24 5.57
CA SER A 217 -4.48 9.23 4.16
C SER A 217 -5.48 8.51 3.25
N GLU A 218 -6.38 7.71 3.83
CA GLU A 218 -7.36 6.92 3.08
C GLU A 218 -8.65 7.73 2.87
N PRO A 219 -9.03 8.04 1.62
CA PRO A 219 -10.15 8.93 1.34
C PRO A 219 -11.52 8.28 1.56
N PHE A 220 -11.60 6.95 1.52
CA PHE A 220 -12.84 6.19 1.63
C PHE A 220 -13.04 5.66 3.04
N GLU A 221 -14.17 5.98 3.65
CA GLU A 221 -14.41 5.62 5.04
C GLU A 221 -14.62 4.12 5.26
N GLU A 222 -15.26 3.43 4.31
CA GLU A 222 -15.42 1.98 4.32
C GLU A 222 -14.05 1.28 4.34
N THR A 223 -13.09 1.78 3.56
CA THR A 223 -11.72 1.28 3.57
C THR A 223 -11.02 1.53 4.90
N ARG A 224 -11.24 2.71 5.50
CA ARG A 224 -10.71 3.05 6.83
C ARG A 224 -11.23 2.09 7.90
N VAL A 225 -12.49 1.69 7.82
CA VAL A 225 -13.10 0.70 8.75
C VAL A 225 -12.33 -0.62 8.66
N GLU A 226 -12.10 -1.14 7.45
CA GLU A 226 -11.42 -2.42 7.26
C GLU A 226 -9.94 -2.38 7.66
N ILE A 227 -9.25 -1.28 7.36
CA ILE A 227 -7.88 -1.05 7.81
C ILE A 227 -7.80 -1.05 9.35
N LEU A 228 -8.71 -0.35 10.03
CA LEU A 228 -8.72 -0.28 11.50
C LEU A 228 -9.09 -1.64 12.12
N LYS A 229 -10.08 -2.36 11.58
CA LYS A 229 -10.38 -3.73 12.04
C LYS A 229 -9.18 -4.65 11.88
N SER A 230 -8.47 -4.56 10.76
CA SER A 230 -7.24 -5.33 10.52
C SER A 230 -6.16 -5.03 11.56
N PHE A 231 -5.94 -3.75 11.88
CA PHE A 231 -5.03 -3.34 12.94
C PHE A 231 -5.41 -3.93 14.30
N LEU A 232 -6.67 -3.77 14.73
CA LEU A 232 -7.17 -4.20 16.04
C LEU A 232 -7.07 -5.72 16.24
N ARG A 233 -7.28 -6.52 15.18
CA ARG A 233 -7.17 -7.99 15.26
C ARG A 233 -5.80 -8.48 15.74
N SER A 234 -4.74 -7.71 15.54
CA SER A 234 -3.37 -8.08 15.91
C SER A 234 -2.72 -7.17 16.93
N ASN A 235 -3.44 -6.13 17.40
CA ASN A 235 -2.91 -5.13 18.32
C ASN A 235 -3.92 -4.79 19.40
N CYS A 236 -3.46 -4.79 20.66
CA CYS A 236 -4.26 -4.23 21.73
C CYS A 236 -4.14 -2.70 21.74
N VAL A 237 -5.21 -2.03 22.13
CA VAL A 237 -5.30 -0.57 22.18
C VAL A 237 -5.79 -0.10 23.54
N TRP A 238 -5.45 1.12 23.94
CA TRP A 238 -6.06 1.74 25.11
C TRP A 238 -7.41 2.34 24.74
N THR A 239 -8.33 2.42 25.69
CA THR A 239 -9.63 3.09 25.57
C THR A 239 -9.49 4.50 24.99
N ARG A 240 -8.53 5.29 25.50
CA ARG A 240 -8.22 6.62 24.96
C ARG A 240 -7.83 6.59 23.48
N ASP A 241 -7.06 5.59 23.07
CA ASP A 241 -6.62 5.45 21.67
C ASP A 241 -7.79 4.98 20.79
N VAL A 242 -8.68 4.14 21.30
CA VAL A 242 -9.93 3.77 20.61
C VAL A 242 -10.76 5.03 20.34
N LYS A 243 -11.00 5.85 21.37
CA LYS A 243 -11.75 7.09 21.24
C LYS A 243 -11.14 8.00 20.17
N ASP A 244 -9.84 8.29 20.25
CA ASP A 244 -9.12 9.10 19.24
C ASP A 244 -9.25 8.54 17.82
N LEU A 245 -9.20 7.20 17.67
CA LEU A 245 -9.30 6.55 16.36
C LEU A 245 -10.72 6.63 15.78
N LEU A 246 -11.76 6.55 16.61
CA LEU A 246 -13.15 6.70 16.17
C LEU A 246 -13.47 8.11 15.69
N GLU A 247 -12.83 9.12 16.25
CA GLU A 247 -13.01 10.52 15.84
C GLU A 247 -12.54 10.80 14.40
N LEU A 248 -11.76 9.89 13.78
CA LEU A 248 -11.34 9.98 12.38
C LEU A 248 -12.47 9.63 11.38
N PHE A 249 -13.58 9.05 11.85
CA PHE A 249 -14.70 8.61 11.01
C PHE A 249 -15.81 9.65 11.02
N ASN A 250 -16.50 9.86 9.91
CA ASN A 250 -17.55 10.87 9.81
C ASN A 250 -18.93 10.29 10.12
N PHE A 251 -19.18 9.02 9.78
CA PHE A 251 -20.47 8.39 9.97
C PHE A 251 -20.56 7.70 11.34
N ASP A 252 -21.58 8.06 12.12
CA ASP A 252 -21.78 7.53 13.46
C ASP A 252 -22.04 6.01 13.46
N ASN A 253 -22.63 5.47 12.39
CA ASN A 253 -22.80 4.03 12.19
C ASN A 253 -21.45 3.31 12.19
N ASN A 254 -20.47 3.84 11.45
CA ASN A 254 -19.12 3.27 11.38
C ASN A 254 -18.42 3.39 12.74
N ARG A 255 -18.59 4.53 13.43
CA ARG A 255 -18.06 4.71 14.79
C ARG A 255 -18.63 3.68 15.77
N LEU A 256 -19.94 3.43 15.74
CA LEU A 256 -20.59 2.45 16.61
C LEU A 256 -20.13 1.02 16.29
N GLU A 257 -20.06 0.66 15.00
CA GLU A 257 -19.57 -0.63 14.56
C GLU A 257 -18.14 -0.89 15.05
N LEU A 258 -17.25 0.09 14.82
CA LEU A 258 -15.86 0.03 15.25
C LEU A 258 -15.71 0.04 16.77
N ALA A 259 -16.54 0.78 17.51
CA ALA A 259 -16.57 0.73 18.97
C ALA A 259 -16.91 -0.68 19.47
N LYS A 260 -17.98 -1.29 18.96
CA LYS A 260 -18.32 -2.67 19.35
C LYS A 260 -17.22 -3.65 19.01
N PHE A 261 -16.58 -3.48 17.86
CA PHE A 261 -15.46 -4.32 17.42
C PHE A 261 -14.22 -4.14 18.32
N ALA A 262 -13.84 -2.91 18.63
CA ALA A 262 -12.66 -2.56 19.42
C ALA A 262 -12.75 -3.02 20.88
N TYR A 263 -13.95 -3.27 21.42
CA TYR A 263 -14.16 -3.75 22.79
C TYR A 263 -13.34 -5.01 23.11
N ASP A 264 -13.29 -5.98 22.19
CA ASP A 264 -12.53 -7.21 22.38
C ASP A 264 -11.01 -7.01 22.27
N TYR A 265 -10.55 -5.86 21.77
CA TYR A 265 -9.14 -5.55 21.54
C TYR A 265 -8.61 -4.44 22.46
N THR A 266 -9.36 -4.11 23.51
CA THR A 266 -9.01 -3.01 24.43
C THR A 266 -8.35 -3.50 25.71
N HIS A 267 -7.32 -2.78 26.15
CA HIS A 267 -6.51 -3.11 27.32
C HIS A 267 -7.16 -2.67 28.63
N ASP A 268 -7.72 -1.48 28.72
CA ASP A 268 -8.25 -0.87 29.95
C ASP A 268 -9.78 -0.75 29.89
N LEU A 269 -10.45 -1.90 30.00
CA LEU A 269 -11.90 -1.97 29.87
C LEU A 269 -12.67 -1.21 30.95
N SER A 270 -12.05 -0.95 32.10
CA SER A 270 -12.67 -0.15 33.17
C SER A 270 -13.08 1.24 32.69
N SER A 271 -12.35 1.80 31.73
CA SER A 271 -12.60 3.12 31.16
C SER A 271 -13.43 3.07 29.87
N TYR A 272 -13.79 1.89 29.35
CA TYR A 272 -14.32 1.77 27.98
C TYR A 272 -15.60 2.57 27.72
N ALA A 273 -16.39 2.85 28.76
CA ALA A 273 -17.57 3.70 28.68
C ALA A 273 -17.27 5.10 28.08
N GLU A 274 -16.05 5.61 28.23
CA GLU A 274 -15.59 6.89 27.67
C GLU A 274 -15.62 6.92 26.13
N VAL A 275 -15.56 5.74 25.46
CA VAL A 275 -15.66 5.63 23.99
C VAL A 275 -17.01 6.14 23.48
N ALA A 276 -18.06 6.09 24.29
CA ALA A 276 -19.37 6.60 23.91
C ALA A 276 -19.36 8.11 23.61
N GLU A 277 -18.39 8.87 24.14
CA GLU A 277 -18.25 10.29 23.85
C GLU A 277 -17.87 10.58 22.38
N ALA A 278 -17.27 9.61 21.68
CA ALA A 278 -16.99 9.72 20.25
C ALA A 278 -18.25 9.56 19.38
N LEU A 279 -19.37 9.11 19.95
CA LEU A 279 -20.64 8.93 19.23
C LEU A 279 -21.51 10.18 19.36
N THR A 280 -22.01 10.66 18.23
CA THR A 280 -22.83 11.86 18.13
C THR A 280 -24.28 11.59 18.53
N PHE A 281 -24.85 10.44 18.16
CA PHE A 281 -26.25 10.13 18.45
C PHE A 281 -26.45 9.44 19.80
N THR A 282 -27.46 9.89 20.56
CA THR A 282 -27.80 9.32 21.87
C THR A 282 -28.17 7.84 21.79
N HIS A 283 -28.88 7.41 20.74
CA HIS A 283 -29.27 6.01 20.59
C HIS A 283 -28.06 5.10 20.36
N HIS A 284 -27.06 5.52 19.60
CA HIS A 284 -25.82 4.77 19.45
C HIS A 284 -25.02 4.68 20.75
N ARG A 285 -24.98 5.76 21.55
CA ARG A 285 -24.37 5.71 22.89
C ARG A 285 -25.07 4.68 23.79
N GLN A 286 -26.40 4.68 23.81
CA GLN A 286 -27.19 3.70 24.57
C GLN A 286 -26.95 2.27 24.08
N GLU A 287 -26.88 2.08 22.77
CA GLU A 287 -26.61 0.78 22.15
C GLU A 287 -25.21 0.25 22.49
N LEU A 288 -24.19 1.12 22.50
CA LEU A 288 -22.85 0.77 22.96
C LEU A 288 -22.85 0.42 24.46
N MET A 289 -23.54 1.20 25.30
CA MET A 289 -23.65 0.91 26.74
C MET A 289 -24.35 -0.43 26.99
N GLN A 290 -25.38 -0.77 26.22
CA GLN A 290 -26.03 -2.06 26.30
C GLN A 290 -25.09 -3.20 25.88
N TYR A 291 -24.30 -2.98 24.82
CA TYR A 291 -23.32 -3.95 24.35
C TYR A 291 -22.23 -4.25 25.39
N ILE A 292 -21.65 -3.23 26.04
CA ILE A 292 -20.60 -3.42 27.05
C ILE A 292 -21.13 -4.09 28.33
N ASN A 293 -22.36 -3.78 28.74
CA ASN A 293 -22.95 -4.37 29.94
C ASN A 293 -23.24 -5.87 29.76
N GLY A 294 -23.48 -6.31 28.53
CA GLY A 294 -23.70 -7.72 28.20
C GLY A 294 -22.42 -8.54 27.99
N ARG A 295 -21.23 -7.94 28.10
CA ARG A 295 -19.95 -8.60 27.79
C ARG A 295 -18.90 -8.28 28.85
N PRO A 296 -18.64 -9.18 29.83
CA PRO A 296 -17.60 -8.95 30.81
C PRO A 296 -16.19 -9.04 30.19
N ALA A 297 -15.21 -8.51 30.91
CA ALA A 297 -13.80 -8.69 30.57
C ALA A 297 -13.42 -10.18 30.58
N ARG A 298 -12.60 -10.59 29.60
CA ARG A 298 -12.12 -11.98 29.46
C ARG A 298 -11.06 -12.34 30.49
N GLN A 299 -10.30 -11.36 30.99
CA GLN A 299 -9.19 -11.57 31.92
C GLN A 299 -8.84 -10.29 32.68
N THR A 300 -7.86 -10.39 33.59
CA THR A 300 -7.29 -9.25 34.30
C THR A 300 -5.86 -9.01 33.81
N CYS A 301 -5.59 -7.79 33.36
CA CYS A 301 -4.26 -7.33 33.00
C CYS A 301 -3.50 -6.88 34.25
N GLY A 302 -2.17 -6.93 34.21
CA GLY A 302 -1.31 -6.49 35.32
C GLY A 302 -1.08 -7.53 36.43
N GLY A 303 -1.45 -8.78 36.22
CA GLY A 303 -1.08 -9.89 37.11
C GLY A 303 0.34 -10.36 36.84
N GLY A 304 1.33 -9.78 37.53
CA GLY A 304 2.63 -10.42 37.68
C GLY A 304 2.46 -11.74 38.43
N VAL A 305 2.37 -12.86 37.71
CA VAL A 305 2.56 -14.18 38.33
C VAL A 305 4.05 -14.49 38.36
N VAL A 306 4.70 -14.04 39.43
CA VAL A 306 5.55 -14.98 40.16
C VAL A 306 4.57 -16.02 40.75
N GLY A 307 4.88 -17.30 40.57
CA GLY A 307 3.91 -18.39 40.63
C GLY A 307 2.88 -18.33 41.76
N SER A 308 1.63 -18.57 41.40
CA SER A 308 0.62 -19.20 42.27
C SER A 308 -0.47 -19.76 41.36
N SER A 309 -0.37 -21.07 41.08
CA SER A 309 -1.45 -21.84 40.47
C SER A 309 -2.66 -21.86 41.41
N PRO A 310 -3.90 -21.70 40.92
CA PRO A 310 -5.06 -22.19 41.63
C PRO A 310 -5.02 -23.72 41.58
N SER A 311 -4.91 -24.33 42.75
CA SER A 311 -5.01 -25.76 42.96
C SER A 311 -6.31 -26.31 42.36
N TRP A 312 -6.18 -27.17 41.35
CA TRP A 312 -7.18 -28.20 41.05
C TRP A 312 -6.48 -29.54 41.18
N GLY A 313 -6.91 -30.33 42.16
CA GLY A 313 -6.40 -31.67 42.41
C GLY A 313 -6.63 -32.59 41.21
N GLY A 314 -5.57 -33.31 40.82
CA GLY A 314 -5.60 -34.33 39.77
C GLY A 314 -4.21 -34.96 39.61
N GLN A 315 -4.18 -36.28 39.53
CA GLN A 315 -3.05 -37.22 39.71
C GLN A 315 -1.75 -36.96 38.91
N PRO A 316 -0.61 -37.53 39.39
CA PRO A 316 0.69 -37.38 38.74
C PRO A 316 0.84 -38.31 37.54
N GLY A 317 1.36 -37.74 36.44
CA GLY A 317 1.97 -38.50 35.36
C GLY A 317 1.23 -38.42 34.04
N GLN A 318 1.40 -37.31 33.31
CA GLN A 318 1.63 -37.30 31.85
C GLN A 318 2.45 -36.05 31.49
N PRO A 319 3.39 -36.13 30.53
CA PRO A 319 4.12 -34.96 30.07
C PRO A 319 3.13 -34.01 29.39
N VAL A 320 2.99 -32.80 29.94
CA VAL A 320 2.26 -31.71 29.29
C VAL A 320 2.96 -31.40 27.97
N VAL A 321 2.38 -31.91 26.88
CA VAL A 321 2.71 -31.46 25.53
C VAL A 321 2.29 -30.00 25.45
N SER A 322 3.26 -29.11 25.64
CA SER A 322 3.07 -27.68 25.51
C SER A 322 2.63 -27.40 24.08
N SER A 323 1.39 -26.96 23.90
CA SER A 323 0.82 -26.50 22.63
C SER A 323 1.42 -25.17 22.13
N ALA A 324 2.62 -24.81 22.60
CA ALA A 324 3.40 -23.66 22.15
C ALA A 324 4.14 -23.91 20.81
N GLN A 325 3.49 -24.59 19.86
CA GLN A 325 3.96 -24.72 18.47
C GLN A 325 3.12 -23.93 17.47
N LEU A 326 2.30 -22.98 17.93
CA LEU A 326 1.74 -21.96 17.04
C LEU A 326 2.86 -21.00 16.62
N SER A 327 3.53 -21.38 15.53
CA SER A 327 4.28 -20.55 14.58
C SER A 327 4.99 -19.34 15.20
N ARG A 328 6.20 -19.57 15.71
CA ARG A 328 7.11 -18.47 16.05
C ARG A 328 7.30 -17.60 14.79
N PRO A 329 7.06 -16.27 14.86
CA PRO A 329 7.20 -15.40 13.71
C PRO A 329 8.63 -15.49 13.17
N CYS A 330 8.74 -15.44 11.84
CA CYS A 330 10.01 -15.55 11.12
C CYS A 330 11.02 -14.53 11.68
N ARG A 331 12.20 -14.97 12.15
CA ARG A 331 13.24 -14.09 12.70
C ARG A 331 14.65 -14.57 12.35
N PRO A 332 15.65 -13.67 12.27
CA PRO A 332 15.55 -12.19 12.39
C PRO A 332 14.98 -11.52 11.13
N CYS A 333 14.48 -10.29 11.24
CA CYS A 333 14.05 -9.50 10.08
C CYS A 333 15.24 -9.21 9.16
N MET A 334 15.01 -9.17 7.86
CA MET A 334 15.97 -8.73 6.87
C MET A 334 16.40 -7.28 7.14
N GLU A 335 17.71 -7.03 7.15
CA GLU A 335 18.24 -5.69 7.33
C GLU A 335 17.94 -4.79 6.13
N ASN A 336 17.86 -3.47 6.38
CA ASN A 336 17.48 -2.49 5.36
C ASN A 336 18.45 -2.44 4.17
N GLY A 337 19.76 -2.55 4.40
CA GLY A 337 20.77 -2.47 3.33
C GLY A 337 20.57 -3.57 2.27
N PRO A 338 20.62 -4.86 2.65
CA PRO A 338 20.33 -5.98 1.76
C PRO A 338 18.93 -5.89 1.13
N PHE A 339 17.93 -5.43 1.90
CA PHE A 339 16.56 -5.29 1.39
C PHE A 339 16.45 -4.27 0.24
N GLN A 340 17.08 -3.10 0.37
CA GLN A 340 17.02 -2.07 -0.68
C GLN A 340 17.64 -2.55 -2.00
N GLN A 341 18.72 -3.33 -1.93
CA GLN A 341 19.33 -3.94 -3.12
C GLN A 341 18.36 -4.92 -3.79
N ALA A 342 17.73 -5.80 -3.01
CA ALA A 342 16.75 -6.75 -3.50
C ALA A 342 15.52 -6.05 -4.12
N LEU A 343 15.03 -4.98 -3.47
CA LEU A 343 13.92 -4.16 -3.97
C LEU A 343 14.25 -3.51 -5.32
N GLN A 344 15.48 -3.02 -5.49
CA GLN A 344 15.92 -2.44 -6.76
C GLN A 344 15.94 -3.48 -7.89
N THR A 345 16.34 -4.73 -7.59
CA THR A 345 16.26 -5.83 -8.56
C THR A 345 14.82 -6.08 -9.02
N VAL A 346 13.85 -6.09 -8.10
CA VAL A 346 12.43 -6.21 -8.45
C VAL A 346 11.99 -5.04 -9.33
N ARG A 347 12.35 -3.80 -8.99
CA ARG A 347 11.98 -2.61 -9.80
C ARG A 347 12.56 -2.62 -11.21
N ASN A 348 13.81 -3.07 -11.35
CA ASN A 348 14.52 -3.10 -12.63
C ASN A 348 14.11 -4.28 -13.53
N THR A 349 13.32 -5.22 -13.02
CA THR A 349 12.86 -6.37 -13.79
C THR A 349 11.79 -5.95 -14.81
N ALA A 350 11.95 -6.39 -16.07
CA ALA A 350 11.18 -5.85 -17.20
C ALA A 350 9.70 -6.28 -17.22
N SER A 351 9.37 -7.51 -16.82
CA SER A 351 8.01 -8.04 -16.87
C SER A 351 7.42 -8.26 -15.48
N GLU A 352 6.12 -8.02 -15.35
CA GLU A 352 5.42 -8.20 -14.08
C GLU A 352 5.46 -9.65 -13.53
N PRO A 353 5.23 -10.71 -14.33
CA PRO A 353 5.33 -12.08 -13.82
C PRO A 353 6.71 -12.38 -13.23
N THR A 354 7.78 -11.89 -13.86
CA THR A 354 9.14 -12.05 -13.35
C THR A 354 9.36 -11.21 -12.08
N ARG A 355 8.80 -9.99 -11.99
CA ARG A 355 8.84 -9.20 -10.75
C ARG A 355 8.22 -9.95 -9.57
N LEU A 356 7.03 -10.52 -9.77
CA LEU A 356 6.34 -11.30 -8.75
C LEU A 356 7.14 -12.53 -8.33
N GLN A 357 7.71 -13.25 -9.28
CA GLN A 357 8.55 -14.43 -9.00
C GLN A 357 9.78 -14.06 -8.17
N VAL A 358 10.49 -12.98 -8.54
CA VAL A 358 11.66 -12.48 -7.79
C VAL A 358 11.24 -12.03 -6.39
N ALA A 359 10.14 -11.30 -6.26
CA ALA A 359 9.64 -10.85 -4.97
C ALA A 359 9.25 -12.01 -4.04
N LYS A 360 8.60 -13.05 -4.57
CA LYS A 360 8.31 -14.28 -3.82
C LYS A 360 9.58 -15.00 -3.39
N GLN A 361 10.60 -15.04 -4.24
CA GLN A 361 11.89 -15.64 -3.90
C GLN A 361 12.59 -14.89 -2.76
N ILE A 362 12.52 -13.57 -2.74
CA ILE A 362 13.02 -12.74 -1.63
C ILE A 362 12.26 -13.09 -0.34
N ALA A 363 10.92 -13.13 -0.40
CA ALA A 363 10.06 -13.42 0.75
C ALA A 363 10.15 -14.87 1.26
N SER A 364 10.50 -15.82 0.40
CA SER A 364 10.66 -17.23 0.79
C SER A 364 11.96 -17.45 1.57
N THR A 365 13.04 -16.78 1.14
CA THR A 365 14.39 -16.93 1.69
C THR A 365 14.65 -16.04 2.90
N ASN A 366 13.93 -14.93 3.05
CA ASN A 366 14.14 -13.95 4.11
C ASN A 366 12.89 -13.78 4.98
N CYS A 367 13.08 -13.34 6.23
CA CYS A 367 11.98 -12.84 7.04
C CYS A 367 11.84 -11.34 6.77
N LEU A 368 10.66 -10.87 6.41
CA LEU A 368 10.47 -9.48 6.00
C LEU A 368 9.67 -8.72 7.06
N ALA A 369 10.01 -7.46 7.30
CA ALA A 369 9.13 -6.57 8.03
C ALA A 369 7.88 -6.24 7.20
N ALA A 370 6.74 -5.98 7.83
CA ALA A 370 5.50 -5.61 7.15
C ALA A 370 5.69 -4.40 6.20
N ALA A 371 6.50 -3.42 6.61
CA ALA A 371 6.88 -2.29 5.77
C ALA A 371 7.68 -2.73 4.52
N GLN A 372 8.58 -3.70 4.65
CA GLN A 372 9.35 -4.25 3.53
C GLN A 372 8.45 -5.03 2.57
N VAL A 373 7.48 -5.79 3.10
CA VAL A 373 6.48 -6.48 2.28
C VAL A 373 5.62 -5.48 1.51
N ARG A 374 5.15 -4.41 2.16
CA ARG A 374 4.43 -3.31 1.50
C ARG A 374 5.25 -2.72 0.35
N ASP A 375 6.54 -2.46 0.57
CA ASP A 375 7.40 -1.84 -0.44
C ASP A 375 7.67 -2.78 -1.64
N LEU A 376 7.80 -4.09 -1.41
CA LEU A 376 7.83 -5.08 -2.49
C LEU A 376 6.51 -5.14 -3.25
N CYS A 377 5.37 -5.09 -2.56
CA CYS A 377 4.06 -5.04 -3.21
C CYS A 377 3.95 -3.77 -4.09
N LYS A 378 4.38 -2.61 -3.60
CA LYS A 378 4.39 -1.36 -4.40
C LYS A 378 5.31 -1.41 -5.62
N ALA A 379 6.26 -2.34 -5.70
CA ALA A 379 7.09 -2.54 -6.89
C ALA A 379 6.38 -3.35 -8.01
N LEU A 380 5.25 -3.97 -7.71
CA LEU A 380 4.42 -4.72 -8.67
C LEU A 380 3.38 -3.81 -9.34
N ILE A 381 3.07 -4.12 -10.60
CA ILE A 381 2.22 -3.26 -11.43
C ILE A 381 0.74 -3.56 -11.18
N SER A 382 0.31 -4.82 -11.34
CA SER A 382 -1.08 -5.21 -11.12
C SER A 382 -1.38 -5.55 -9.66
N GLU A 383 -2.61 -5.26 -9.27
CA GLU A 383 -3.11 -5.51 -7.93
C GLU A 383 -3.22 -7.00 -7.55
N PRO A 384 -3.63 -7.92 -8.46
CA PRO A 384 -3.58 -9.35 -8.17
C PRO A 384 -2.19 -9.83 -7.77
N SER A 385 -1.13 -9.38 -8.46
CA SER A 385 0.25 -9.73 -8.10
C SER A 385 0.63 -9.20 -6.72
N ARG A 386 0.21 -7.97 -6.38
CA ARG A 386 0.41 -7.39 -5.03
C ARG A 386 -0.25 -8.25 -3.96
N LEU A 387 -1.49 -8.67 -4.21
CA LEU A 387 -2.28 -9.44 -3.26
C LEU A 387 -1.71 -10.83 -3.07
N GLU A 388 -1.31 -11.47 -4.17
CA GLU A 388 -0.66 -12.77 -4.15
C GLU A 388 0.66 -12.73 -3.38
N LEU A 389 1.48 -11.70 -3.59
CA LEU A 389 2.72 -11.51 -2.83
C LEU A 389 2.44 -11.24 -1.35
N ALA A 390 1.46 -10.40 -1.01
CA ALA A 390 1.10 -10.11 0.37
C ALA A 390 0.66 -11.39 1.09
N LYS A 391 -0.30 -12.14 0.54
CA LYS A 391 -0.74 -13.41 1.14
C LYS A 391 0.42 -14.39 1.33
N TYR A 392 1.32 -14.48 0.34
CA TYR A 392 2.51 -15.34 0.40
C TYR A 392 3.48 -14.92 1.51
N ALA A 393 3.73 -13.62 1.67
CA ALA A 393 4.70 -13.09 2.61
C ALA A 393 4.21 -13.01 4.06
N TYR A 394 2.89 -13.10 4.31
CA TYR A 394 2.31 -12.93 5.65
C TYR A 394 2.92 -13.88 6.71
N THR A 395 3.03 -15.17 6.40
CA THR A 395 3.58 -16.17 7.35
C THR A 395 5.08 -16.01 7.58
N ARG A 396 5.76 -15.24 6.73
CA ARG A 396 7.18 -14.92 6.78
C ARG A 396 7.44 -13.51 7.33
N ALA A 397 6.39 -12.81 7.76
CA ALA A 397 6.52 -11.51 8.39
C ALA A 397 7.16 -11.66 9.79
N CYS A 398 8.17 -10.86 10.07
CA CYS A 398 8.83 -10.87 11.37
C CYS A 398 8.12 -10.01 12.44
N ASP A 399 7.26 -9.09 11.99
CA ASP A 399 6.40 -8.20 12.77
C ASP A 399 4.93 -8.25 12.27
N PRO A 400 4.26 -9.41 12.32
CA PRO A 400 2.90 -9.59 11.79
C PRO A 400 1.86 -8.64 12.43
N GLN A 401 2.11 -8.14 13.64
CA GLN A 401 1.28 -7.10 14.25
C GLN A 401 1.26 -5.79 13.44
N ASN A 402 2.28 -5.52 12.63
CA ASN A 402 2.37 -4.33 11.78
C ASN A 402 1.86 -4.58 10.35
N TYR A 403 1.28 -5.75 10.07
CA TYR A 403 0.94 -6.15 8.71
C TYR A 403 -0.14 -5.30 8.05
N PHE A 404 -0.93 -4.56 8.85
CA PHE A 404 -1.86 -3.54 8.36
C PHE A 404 -1.19 -2.50 7.44
N LEU A 405 0.13 -2.25 7.58
CA LEU A 405 0.89 -1.37 6.70
C LEU A 405 0.89 -1.83 5.24
N VAL A 406 0.68 -3.13 4.99
CA VAL A 406 0.63 -3.68 3.61
C VAL A 406 -0.62 -3.21 2.87
N ASN A 407 -1.68 -2.77 3.58
CA ASN A 407 -2.88 -2.21 2.95
C ASN A 407 -2.56 -1.00 2.05
N ASP A 408 -1.54 -0.21 2.39
CA ASP A 408 -1.08 0.95 1.60
C ASP A 408 -0.54 0.57 0.21
N ALA A 409 -0.30 -0.72 -0.07
CA ALA A 409 0.12 -1.18 -1.39
C ALA A 409 -1.07 -1.39 -2.35
N PHE A 410 -2.31 -1.40 -1.84
CA PHE A 410 -3.52 -1.66 -2.60
C PHE A 410 -4.31 -0.39 -2.87
N ILE A 411 -4.89 -0.31 -4.06
CA ILE A 411 -5.79 0.77 -4.45
C ILE A 411 -7.23 0.32 -4.17
N SER A 412 -7.58 -0.92 -4.51
CA SER A 412 -8.90 -1.50 -4.29
C SER A 412 -9.17 -1.87 -2.84
N VAL A 413 -10.39 -1.55 -2.40
CA VAL A 413 -10.96 -2.03 -1.14
C VAL A 413 -11.09 -3.56 -1.15
N ALA A 414 -11.46 -4.15 -2.29
CA ALA A 414 -11.64 -5.59 -2.40
C ALA A 414 -10.34 -6.36 -2.10
N SER A 415 -9.18 -5.85 -2.54
CA SER A 415 -7.90 -6.50 -2.22
C SER A 415 -7.51 -6.34 -0.74
N LYS A 416 -7.83 -5.19 -0.13
CA LYS A 416 -7.61 -4.97 1.31
C LYS A 416 -8.50 -5.93 2.13
N GLU A 417 -9.77 -6.07 1.76
CA GLU A 417 -10.72 -7.01 2.35
C GLU A 417 -10.28 -8.47 2.17
N GLU A 418 -9.87 -8.86 0.97
CA GLU A 418 -9.44 -10.22 0.67
C GLU A 418 -8.15 -10.60 1.43
N LEU A 419 -7.23 -9.64 1.60
CA LEU A 419 -6.06 -9.83 2.47
C LEU A 419 -6.47 -9.99 3.94
N ALA A 420 -7.39 -9.15 4.43
CA ALA A 420 -7.89 -9.23 5.79
C ALA A 420 -8.60 -10.56 6.08
N GLN A 421 -9.42 -11.04 5.15
CA GLN A 421 -10.10 -12.34 5.25
C GLN A 421 -9.09 -13.50 5.24
N TYR A 422 -8.07 -13.44 4.37
CA TYR A 422 -7.01 -14.44 4.34
C TYR A 422 -6.27 -14.54 5.68
N ILE A 423 -5.89 -13.39 6.25
CA ILE A 423 -5.21 -13.32 7.56
C ILE A 423 -6.11 -13.87 8.68
N GLN A 424 -7.39 -13.51 8.67
CA GLN A 424 -8.36 -14.01 9.65
C GLN A 424 -8.52 -15.54 9.57
N GLY A 425 -8.56 -16.10 8.36
CA GLY A 425 -8.65 -17.55 8.15
C GLY A 425 -7.42 -18.33 8.63
N LEU A 426 -6.27 -17.67 8.77
CA LEU A 426 -5.06 -18.26 9.34
C LEU A 426 -5.03 -18.20 10.87
N ALA A 427 -5.60 -17.16 11.49
CA ALA A 427 -5.64 -17.01 12.94
C ALA A 427 -6.70 -17.91 13.62
N GLY A 428 -7.66 -18.44 12.86
CA GLY A 428 -8.69 -19.36 13.33
C GLY A 428 -8.33 -20.86 13.23
N ARG A 429 -7.11 -21.20 12.81
CA ARG A 429 -6.54 -22.56 12.85
C ARG A 429 -5.45 -22.62 13.90
#